data_AF-A0A2U2YZA1-F1
#
_entry.id   AF-A0A2U2YZA1-F1
#
_cell.length_a   1.000
_cell.length_b   1.000
_cell.length_c   1.000
_cell.angle_alpha   90.00
_cell.angle_beta   90.00
_cell.angle_gamma   90.00
#
_symmetry.space_group_name_H-M   'P 1'
#
loop_
_entity.id
_entity.type
_entity.pdbx_description
1 polymer ?
#
loop_
_entity_poly.entity_id
_entity_poly.type
_entity_poly.pdbx_seq_one_letter_code
_entity_poly.pdbx_strand_id
1 'polypeptide(L)'
;MAAEAVRTESPCAMMRRAAESARRDIKRRRDESFRLRSEIGHLKGQPDPDQKAIAALEQRVENLEAQLKQDELSLDTLEQVISENC
;
A
#
# COMPACT_ATOMS: atom_id res chain seq x y z
N MET A 1 -6.90 -3.60 -44.99
CA MET A 1 -6.50 -3.08 -43.67
C MET A 1 -7.67 -3.32 -42.74
N ALA A 2 -7.66 -4.43 -42.01
CA ALA A 2 -8.75 -4.78 -41.10
C ALA A 2 -8.43 -4.18 -39.72
N ALA A 3 -9.39 -3.43 -39.21
CA ALA A 3 -9.33 -2.67 -37.98
C ALA A 3 -8.78 -3.51 -36.81
N GLU A 4 -7.77 -2.97 -36.14
CA GLU A 4 -7.32 -3.45 -34.84
C GLU A 4 -8.52 -3.54 -33.90
N ALA A 5 -8.88 -4.76 -33.52
CA ALA A 5 -9.81 -4.98 -32.43
C ALA A 5 -9.18 -4.43 -31.16
N VAL A 6 -9.51 -3.18 -30.82
CA VAL A 6 -9.32 -2.65 -29.48
C VAL A 6 -10.10 -3.57 -28.56
N ARG A 7 -9.38 -4.51 -27.93
CA ARG A 7 -9.92 -5.35 -26.86
C ARG A 7 -10.24 -4.41 -25.70
N THR A 8 -11.45 -3.87 -25.69
CA THR A 8 -11.98 -3.12 -24.55
C THR A 8 -12.01 -4.08 -23.37
N GLU A 9 -11.15 -3.82 -22.38
CA GLU A 9 -11.13 -4.55 -21.12
C GLU A 9 -12.53 -4.48 -20.48
N SER A 10 -13.07 -5.62 -20.03
CA SER A 10 -14.38 -5.61 -19.39
C SER A 10 -14.33 -4.83 -18.07
N PRO A 11 -15.45 -4.23 -17.61
CA PRO A 11 -15.49 -3.54 -16.32
C PRO A 11 -14.94 -4.38 -15.17
N CYS A 12 -15.27 -5.67 -15.15
CA CYS A 12 -14.76 -6.63 -14.16
C CYS A 12 -13.25 -6.88 -14.27
N ALA A 13 -12.69 -6.94 -15.48
CA ALA A 13 -11.25 -7.07 -15.66
C ALA A 13 -10.51 -5.81 -15.17
N MET A 14 -11.04 -4.61 -15.47
CA MET A 14 -10.49 -3.35 -14.95
C MET A 14 -10.51 -3.30 -13.42
N MET A 15 -11.62 -3.68 -12.78
CA MET A 15 -11.72 -3.71 -11.32
C MET A 15 -10.75 -4.71 -10.69
N ARG A 16 -10.65 -5.93 -11.24
CA ARG A 16 -9.69 -6.95 -10.76
C ARG A 16 -8.25 -6.45 -10.88
N ARG A 17 -7.90 -5.80 -12.00
CA ARG A 17 -6.59 -5.17 -12.18
C ARG A 17 -6.34 -4.05 -11.16
N ALA A 18 -7.34 -3.22 -10.87
CA ALA A 18 -7.24 -2.17 -9.86
C ALA A 18 -7.01 -2.77 -8.46
N ALA A 19 -7.75 -3.82 -8.09
CA ALA A 19 -7.56 -4.54 -6.83
C ALA A 19 -6.16 -5.16 -6.73
N GLU A 20 -5.65 -5.77 -7.81
CA GLU A 20 -4.28 -6.28 -7.85
C GLU A 20 -3.23 -5.17 -7.68
N SER A 21 -3.42 -4.01 -8.30
CA SER A 21 -2.52 -2.87 -8.13
C SER A 21 -2.52 -2.40 -6.67
N ALA A 22 -3.71 -2.21 -6.10
CA ALA A 22 -3.87 -1.82 -4.71
C ALA A 22 -3.21 -2.82 -3.74
N ARG A 23 -3.38 -4.14 -3.96
CA ARG A 23 -2.66 -5.18 -3.19
C ARG A 23 -1.15 -5.01 -3.24
N ARG A 24 -0.59 -4.73 -4.41
CA ARG A 24 0.87 -4.52 -4.57
C ARG A 24 1.32 -3.25 -3.88
N ASP A 25 0.56 -2.18 -3.97
CA ASP A 25 0.84 -0.90 -3.30
C ASP A 25 0.81 -1.03 -1.77
N ILE A 26 -0.25 -1.66 -1.23
CA ILE A 26 -0.37 -1.97 0.20
C ILE A 26 0.82 -2.80 0.66
N LYS A 27 1.19 -3.85 -0.09
CA LYS A 27 2.36 -4.68 0.26
C LYS A 27 3.64 -3.85 0.30
N ARG A 28 3.90 -3.01 -0.72
CA ARG A 28 5.09 -2.14 -0.75
C ARG A 28 5.15 -1.18 0.44
N ARG A 29 4.01 -0.56 0.78
CA ARG A 29 3.90 0.35 1.93
C ARG A 29 4.10 -0.39 3.27
N ARG A 30 3.58 -1.61 3.41
CA ARG A 30 3.84 -2.46 4.59
C ARG A 30 5.33 -2.77 4.72
N ASP A 31 5.98 -3.14 3.62
CA ASP A 31 7.43 -3.41 3.60
C ASP A 31 8.24 -2.15 3.98
N GLU A 32 7.82 -0.97 3.50
CA GLU A 32 8.42 0.32 3.88
C GLU A 32 8.23 0.61 5.39
N SER A 33 7.03 0.44 5.93
CA SER A 33 6.77 0.61 7.37
C SER A 33 7.67 -0.30 8.21
N PHE A 34 7.80 -1.57 7.81
CA PHE A 34 8.69 -2.52 8.49
C PHE A 34 10.15 -2.06 8.47
N ARG A 35 10.65 -1.58 7.34
CA ARG A 35 12.03 -1.06 7.22
C ARG A 35 12.24 0.15 8.12
N LEU A 36 11.31 1.10 8.12
CA LEU A 36 11.39 2.30 8.97
C LEU A 36 11.37 1.92 10.47
N ARG A 37 10.52 0.97 10.88
CA ARG A 37 10.52 0.44 12.25
C ARG A 37 11.87 -0.21 12.62
N SER A 38 12.48 -0.94 11.70
CA SER A 38 13.81 -1.52 11.90
C SER A 38 14.89 -0.44 12.03
N GLU A 39 14.84 0.61 11.21
CA GLU A 39 15.77 1.74 11.26
C GLU A 39 15.65 2.51 12.59
N ILE A 40 14.42 2.76 13.06
CA ILE A 40 14.16 3.33 14.38
C ILE A 40 14.78 2.47 15.48
N GLY A 41 14.62 1.14 15.41
CA GLY A 41 15.22 0.21 16.36
C GLY A 41 16.74 0.28 16.38
N HIS A 42 17.37 0.36 15.20
CA HIS A 42 18.82 0.56 15.09
C HIS A 42 19.28 1.88 15.67
N LEU A 43 18.59 2.99 15.38
CA LEU A 43 18.92 4.31 15.90
C LEU A 43 18.80 4.35 17.43
N LYS A 44 17.73 3.80 18.00
CA LYS A 44 17.52 3.71 19.45
C LYS A 44 18.59 2.87 20.18
N GLY A 45 19.22 1.94 19.48
CA GLY A 45 20.31 1.11 20.01
C GLY A 45 21.68 1.78 20.02
N GLN A 46 21.82 2.98 19.44
CA GLN A 46 23.09 3.72 19.43
C GLN A 46 23.37 4.35 20.81
N PRO A 47 24.65 4.52 21.18
CA PRO A 47 25.04 5.09 22.47
C PRO A 47 24.64 6.56 22.65
N ASP A 48 24.48 7.31 21.57
CA ASP A 48 23.94 8.69 21.55
C ASP A 48 22.90 8.80 20.42
N PRO A 49 21.66 8.36 20.64
CA PRO A 49 20.66 8.28 19.60
C PRO A 49 20.12 9.67 19.24
N ASP A 50 20.05 9.98 17.94
CA ASP A 50 19.40 11.21 17.46
C ASP A 50 17.88 11.14 17.67
N GLN A 51 17.43 11.67 18.81
CA GLN A 51 16.03 11.70 19.21
C GLN A 51 15.13 12.45 18.21
N LYS A 52 15.67 13.44 17.50
CA LYS A 52 14.88 14.18 16.49
C LYS A 52 14.67 13.35 15.24
N ALA A 53 15.71 12.65 14.78
CA ALA A 53 15.59 11.72 13.67
C ALA A 53 14.63 10.57 13.99
N ILE A 54 14.72 10.01 15.21
CA ILE A 54 13.82 8.96 15.68
C ILE A 54 12.36 9.44 15.68
N ALA A 55 12.07 10.59 16.27
CA ALA A 55 10.71 11.13 16.33
C ALA A 55 10.12 11.41 14.94
N ALA A 56 10.95 11.92 14.00
CA ALA A 56 10.52 12.13 12.63
C ALA A 56 10.18 10.82 11.90
N LEU A 57 10.98 9.77 12.12
CA LEU A 57 10.72 8.44 11.56
C LEU A 57 9.48 7.79 12.18
N GLU A 58 9.27 7.95 13.49
CA GLU A 58 8.06 7.46 14.18
C GLU A 58 6.80 8.11 13.61
N GLN A 59 6.79 9.43 13.47
CA GLN A 59 5.66 10.15 12.86
C GLN A 59 5.38 9.67 11.43
N ARG A 60 6.44 9.39 10.65
CA ARG A 60 6.29 8.88 9.29
C ARG A 60 5.68 7.48 9.28
N VAL A 61 6.10 6.60 10.19
CA VAL A 61 5.52 5.26 10.36
C VAL A 61 4.04 5.35 10.71
N GLU A 62 3.68 6.18 11.69
CA GLU A 62 2.28 6.37 12.09
C GLU A 62 1.40 6.84 10.94
N ASN A 63 1.85 7.84 10.18
CA ASN A 63 1.14 8.34 9.00
C ASN A 63 0.99 7.25 7.92
N LEU A 64 2.04 6.46 7.69
CA LEU A 64 2.03 5.38 6.71
C LEU A 64 1.07 4.25 7.13
N GLU A 65 1.00 3.95 8.42
CA GLU A 65 0.09 2.94 8.97
C GLU A 65 -1.38 3.38 8.93
N ALA A 66 -1.65 4.67 9.17
CA ALA A 66 -2.98 5.23 9.00
C ALA A 66 -3.45 5.13 7.54
N GLN A 67 -2.57 5.46 6.59
CA GLN A 67 -2.84 5.33 5.15
C GLN A 67 -3.06 3.87 4.75
N LEU A 68 -2.20 2.95 5.21
CA LEU A 68 -2.34 1.51 4.97
C LEU A 68 -3.69 0.99 5.42
N LYS A 69 -4.15 1.39 6.61
CA LYS A 69 -5.47 0.98 7.11
C LYS A 69 -6.60 1.45 6.21
N GLN A 70 -6.52 2.67 5.68
CA GLN A 70 -7.52 3.20 4.76
C GLN A 70 -7.47 2.50 3.39
N ASP A 71 -6.27 2.24 2.87
CA ASP A 71 -6.06 1.53 1.61
C ASP A 71 -6.60 0.08 1.71
N GLU A 72 -6.37 -0.59 2.84
CA GLU A 72 -6.86 -1.94 3.11
C GLU A 72 -8.39 -2.01 3.14
N LEU A 73 -9.05 -1.06 3.80
CA LEU A 73 -10.51 -0.95 3.79
C LEU A 73 -11.07 -0.68 2.39
N SER A 74 -10.38 0.18 1.63
CA SER A 74 -10.78 0.52 0.25
C SER A 74 -10.64 -0.69 -0.68
N LEU A 75 -9.56 -1.46 -0.51
CA LEU A 75 -9.35 -2.71 -1.25
C LEU A 75 -10.42 -3.74 -0.89
N ASP A 76 -10.69 -3.95 0.40
CA ASP A 76 -11.72 -4.90 0.86
C ASP A 76 -13.10 -4.57 0.25
N THR A 77 -13.46 -3.29 0.25
CA THR A 77 -14.68 -2.80 -0.39
C THR A 77 -14.70 -3.10 -1.89
N LEU A 78 -13.60 -2.81 -2.60
CA LEU A 78 -13.50 -3.10 -4.05
C LEU A 78 -13.63 -4.60 -4.32
N GLU A 79 -13.03 -5.45 -3.49
CA GLU A 79 -13.06 -6.90 -3.64
C GLU A 79 -14.43 -7.49 -3.36
N GLN A 80 -15.16 -6.94 -2.39
CA GLN A 80 -16.55 -7.28 -2.17
C GLN A 80 -17.39 -6.95 -3.41
N VAL A 81 -17.25 -5.73 -3.98
CA VAL A 81 -17.96 -5.34 -5.20
C VAL A 81 -17.64 -6.29 -6.36
N ILE A 82 -16.37 -6.65 -6.55
CA ILE A 82 -15.99 -7.63 -7.58
C ILE A 82 -16.65 -8.98 -7.32
N SER A 83 -16.62 -9.48 -6.08
CA SER A 83 -17.22 -10.78 -5.73
C SER A 83 -18.72 -10.82 -5.97
N GLU A 84 -19.42 -9.70 -5.78
CA GLU A 84 -20.87 -9.60 -5.95
C GLU A 84 -21.28 -9.41 -7.43
N ASN A 85 -20.40 -8.90 -8.29
CA ASN A 85 -20.80 -8.39 -9.62
C ASN A 85 -20.07 -9.03 -10.83
N CYS A 86 -19.08 -9.93 -10.69
CA CYS A 86 -18.15 -10.28 -11.80
C CYS A 86 -17.91 -11.76 -12.20
#